data_AF-A0A525C7H4-F1
#
_entry.id   AF-A0A525C7H4-F1
#
_cell.length_a   1.000
_cell.length_b   1.000
_cell.length_c   1.000
_cell.angle_alpha   90.00
_cell.angle_beta   90.00
_cell.angle_gamma   90.00
#
_symmetry.space_group_name_H-M   'P 1'
#
loop_
_entity.id
_entity.type
_entity.pdbx_description
1 polymer ?
#
loop_
_entity_poly.entity_id
_entity_poly.type
_entity_poly.pdbx_seq_one_letter_code
_entity_poly.pdbx_strand_id
1 'polypeptide(L)'
;MKDNIYTADLLGAVFNSMPAMVFVIDENAEILFGNRSGLSVTHYWFETIEGKRGGDAFDCYHHHNSSGGCGTSEQCKYCDIRNSVKATLSGNTINRKRTRMDLLKNGEITEVFLLITTAPFKYNGDDFVILIMEDFEEIAEINKLIPICSRCKVIRNGDQALQKLEQYFNKEWGMGFSHGLCPDCLEKELDKIREHKKKP
;
A
#
# COMPACT_ATOMS: atom_id res chain seq x y z
N MET A 1 -35.12 -18.17 -22.58
CA MET A 1 -33.65 -18.21 -22.48
C MET A 1 -33.23 -16.85 -21.95
N LYS A 2 -32.65 -16.78 -20.75
CA LYS A 2 -32.00 -15.55 -20.30
C LYS A 2 -30.68 -15.49 -21.05
N ASP A 3 -30.54 -14.52 -21.94
CA ASP A 3 -29.27 -14.30 -22.64
C ASP A 3 -28.15 -14.22 -21.61
N ASN A 4 -27.05 -14.90 -21.91
CA ASN A 4 -25.90 -14.98 -21.03
C ASN A 4 -25.32 -13.57 -20.87
N ILE A 5 -25.65 -12.89 -19.77
CA ILE A 5 -25.25 -11.50 -19.51
C ILE A 5 -23.74 -11.32 -19.31
N TYR A 6 -22.93 -12.36 -19.44
CA TYR A 6 -21.49 -12.34 -19.26
C TYR A 6 -20.76 -12.69 -20.57
N THR A 7 -20.99 -11.91 -21.63
CA THR A 7 -20.20 -12.03 -22.85
C THR A 7 -18.77 -11.52 -22.61
N ALA A 8 -17.80 -12.05 -23.36
CA ALA A 8 -16.41 -11.58 -23.28
C ALA A 8 -16.32 -10.07 -23.57
N ASP A 9 -17.08 -9.58 -24.54
CA ASP A 9 -17.14 -8.16 -24.89
C ASP A 9 -17.66 -7.31 -23.73
N LEU A 10 -18.72 -7.74 -23.02
CA LEU A 10 -19.24 -7.00 -21.88
C LEU A 10 -18.25 -7.01 -20.72
N LEU A 11 -17.67 -8.17 -20.39
CA LEU A 11 -16.68 -8.28 -19.31
C LEU A 11 -15.44 -7.43 -19.60
N GLY A 12 -14.99 -7.42 -20.86
CA GLY A 12 -13.90 -6.54 -21.32
C GLY A 12 -14.26 -5.06 -21.22
N ALA A 13 -15.49 -4.68 -21.57
CA ALA A 13 -15.97 -3.31 -21.41
C ALA A 13 -16.04 -2.90 -19.93
N VAL A 14 -16.55 -3.77 -19.05
CA VAL A 14 -16.60 -3.55 -17.60
C VAL A 14 -15.19 -3.39 -17.03
N PHE A 15 -14.28 -4.32 -17.34
CA PHE A 15 -12.89 -4.28 -16.89
C PHE A 15 -12.18 -2.99 -17.29
N ASN A 16 -12.33 -2.57 -18.55
CA ASN A 16 -11.73 -1.34 -19.07
C ASN A 16 -12.42 -0.04 -18.60
N SER A 17 -13.63 -0.14 -18.05
CA SER A 17 -14.33 1.00 -17.45
C SER A 17 -13.99 1.20 -15.98
N MET A 18 -13.27 0.27 -15.35
CA MET A 18 -12.87 0.41 -13.95
C MET A 18 -11.86 1.55 -13.78
N PRO A 19 -12.10 2.51 -12.87
CA PRO A 19 -11.17 3.61 -12.62
C PRO A 19 -9.92 3.17 -11.83
N ALA A 20 -10.01 2.06 -11.08
CA ALA A 20 -8.86 1.47 -10.43
C ALA A 20 -7.91 0.82 -11.45
N MET A 21 -6.61 0.80 -11.15
CA MET A 21 -5.62 0.09 -11.95
C MET A 21 -5.73 -1.40 -11.64
N VAL A 22 -6.10 -2.22 -12.61
CA VAL A 22 -6.31 -3.65 -12.42
C VAL A 22 -5.41 -4.45 -13.34
N PHE A 23 -4.71 -5.41 -12.77
CA PHE A 23 -3.81 -6.33 -13.48
C PHE A 23 -4.18 -7.76 -13.15
N VAL A 24 -4.09 -8.63 -14.15
CA VAL A 24 -4.12 -10.08 -13.98
C VAL A 24 -2.72 -10.62 -14.09
N ILE A 25 -2.34 -11.42 -13.10
CA ILE A 25 -1.00 -11.94 -12.91
C ILE A 25 -1.06 -13.46 -12.84
N ASP A 26 -0.13 -14.14 -13.49
CA ASP A 26 -0.01 -15.59 -13.48
C ASP A 26 0.76 -16.14 -12.26
N GLU A 27 0.93 -17.46 -12.21
CA GLU A 27 1.70 -18.17 -11.19
C GLU A 27 3.20 -17.80 -11.16
N ASN A 28 3.75 -17.31 -12.27
CA ASN A 28 5.14 -16.86 -12.39
C ASN A 28 5.34 -15.40 -11.96
N ALA A 29 4.27 -14.75 -11.48
CA ALA A 29 4.21 -13.33 -11.15
C ALA A 29 4.41 -12.40 -12.36
N GLU A 30 4.01 -12.85 -13.54
CA GLU A 30 4.02 -12.12 -14.80
C GLU A 30 2.63 -11.55 -15.08
N ILE A 31 2.60 -10.32 -15.57
CA ILE A 31 1.36 -9.63 -15.94
C ILE A 31 0.89 -10.21 -17.27
N LEU A 32 -0.34 -10.70 -17.30
CA LEU A 32 -1.00 -11.16 -18.53
C LEU A 32 -1.73 -10.01 -19.22
N PHE A 33 -2.48 -9.22 -18.45
CA PHE A 33 -3.18 -8.05 -18.96
C PHE A 33 -3.48 -7.04 -17.86
N GLY A 34 -3.61 -5.77 -18.27
CA GLY A 34 -4.08 -4.67 -17.44
C GLY A 34 -5.30 -4.01 -18.07
N ASN A 35 -6.17 -3.42 -17.24
CA ASN A 35 -7.25 -2.60 -17.75
C ASN A 35 -6.72 -1.25 -18.26
N ARG A 36 -7.55 -0.48 -18.97
CA ARG A 36 -7.19 0.85 -19.47
C ARG A 36 -6.50 1.74 -18.42
N SER A 37 -7.03 1.78 -17.20
CA SER A 37 -6.46 2.57 -16.11
C SER A 37 -5.07 2.07 -15.72
N GLY A 38 -4.87 0.76 -15.57
CA GLY A 38 -3.58 0.15 -15.26
C GLY A 38 -2.53 0.31 -16.36
N LEU A 39 -2.94 0.20 -17.63
CA LEU A 39 -2.04 0.41 -18.77
C LEU A 39 -1.61 1.88 -18.91
N SER A 40 -2.44 2.84 -18.50
CA SER A 40 -2.11 4.26 -18.64
C SER A 40 -0.91 4.73 -17.81
N VAL A 41 -0.52 3.95 -16.79
CA VAL A 41 0.61 4.25 -15.90
C VAL A 41 1.85 3.41 -16.18
N THR A 42 1.79 2.51 -17.17
CA THR A 42 2.92 1.69 -17.58
C THR A 42 3.59 2.30 -18.82
N HIS A 43 4.78 1.83 -19.15
CA HIS A 43 5.44 2.18 -20.42
C HIS A 43 4.93 1.35 -21.61
N TYR A 44 3.91 0.52 -21.40
CA TYR A 44 3.50 -0.54 -22.30
C TYR A 44 2.01 -0.49 -22.62
N TRP A 45 1.68 -0.85 -23.85
CA TRP A 45 0.30 -1.13 -24.28
C TRP A 45 -0.06 -2.60 -24.04
N PHE A 46 -1.34 -2.93 -24.11
CA PHE A 46 -1.89 -4.28 -23.82
C PHE A 46 -1.05 -5.43 -24.41
N GLU A 47 -0.72 -5.35 -25.70
CA GLU A 47 0.03 -6.40 -26.43
C GLU A 47 1.50 -6.50 -26.00
N THR A 48 2.02 -5.48 -25.30
CA THR A 48 3.44 -5.36 -24.95
C THR A 48 3.72 -5.58 -23.46
N ILE A 49 2.68 -5.54 -22.61
CA ILE A 49 2.81 -5.76 -21.16
C ILE A 49 2.77 -7.26 -20.80
N GLU A 50 2.25 -8.10 -21.70
CA GLU A 50 2.16 -9.55 -21.47
C GLU A 50 3.55 -10.15 -21.19
N GLY A 51 3.63 -10.98 -20.14
CA GLY A 51 4.88 -11.60 -19.69
C GLY A 51 5.82 -10.68 -18.90
N LYS A 52 5.47 -9.39 -18.72
CA LYS A 52 6.29 -8.45 -17.93
C LYS A 52 6.01 -8.62 -16.45
N ARG A 53 7.05 -8.51 -15.62
CA ARG A 53 6.86 -8.38 -14.17
C ARG A 53 6.66 -6.92 -13.80
N GLY A 54 6.07 -6.67 -12.62
CA GLY A 54 5.73 -5.32 -12.18
C GLY A 54 6.89 -4.32 -12.26
N GLY A 55 8.10 -4.69 -11.80
CA GLY A 55 9.25 -3.79 -11.88
C GLY A 55 9.65 -3.42 -13.31
N ASP A 56 9.43 -4.33 -14.27
CA ASP A 56 9.70 -4.09 -15.69
C ASP A 56 8.58 -3.26 -16.34
N ALA A 57 7.34 -3.42 -15.88
CA ALA A 57 6.17 -2.73 -16.44
C ALA A 57 6.05 -1.28 -15.96
N PHE A 58 6.47 -0.98 -14.72
CA PHE A 58 6.32 0.32 -14.07
C PHE A 58 7.61 1.14 -13.98
N ASP A 59 8.74 0.67 -14.51
CA ASP A 59 10.07 1.28 -14.33
C ASP A 59 10.40 1.53 -12.85
N CYS A 60 10.25 0.48 -12.03
CA CYS A 60 10.60 0.57 -10.62
C CYS A 60 12.11 0.81 -10.47
N TYR A 61 12.50 1.78 -9.64
CA TYR A 61 13.91 2.10 -9.36
C TYR A 61 14.74 0.86 -8.98
N HIS A 62 14.14 -0.10 -8.27
CA HIS A 62 14.81 -1.33 -7.84
C HIS A 62 15.01 -2.38 -8.94
N HIS A 63 14.27 -2.30 -10.06
CA HIS A 63 14.52 -3.12 -11.25
C HIS A 63 15.84 -2.72 -11.91
N HIS A 64 16.07 -1.41 -12.08
CA HIS A 64 17.28 -0.89 -12.72
C HIS A 64 18.58 -1.14 -11.94
N ASN A 65 18.49 -1.41 -10.64
CA ASN A 65 19.64 -1.62 -9.76
C ASN A 65 20.19 -3.07 -9.77
N SER A 66 19.68 -3.96 -10.62
CA SER A 66 20.24 -5.30 -10.80
C SER A 66 20.04 -5.81 -12.22
N SER A 67 21.06 -6.44 -12.81
CA SER A 67 21.02 -6.96 -14.19
C SER A 67 20.03 -8.10 -14.40
N GLY A 68 19.43 -8.66 -13.34
CA GLY A 68 18.43 -9.73 -13.40
C GLY A 68 16.98 -9.27 -13.50
N GLY A 69 16.72 -7.96 -13.45
CA GLY A 69 15.38 -7.37 -13.57
C GLY A 69 14.52 -7.43 -12.30
N CYS A 70 13.20 -7.46 -12.45
CA CYS A 70 12.28 -7.41 -11.32
C CYS A 70 12.39 -8.67 -10.43
N GLY A 71 12.71 -8.46 -9.16
CA GLY A 71 12.79 -9.53 -8.16
C GLY A 71 14.20 -10.01 -7.82
N THR A 72 15.24 -9.42 -8.42
CA THR A 72 16.64 -9.85 -8.25
C THR A 72 17.50 -8.92 -7.42
N SER A 73 17.10 -7.67 -7.16
CA SER A 73 17.81 -6.81 -6.22
C SER A 73 17.51 -7.18 -4.76
N GLU A 74 18.41 -6.85 -3.84
CA GLU A 74 18.23 -7.10 -2.41
C GLU A 74 16.97 -6.43 -1.86
N GLN A 75 16.66 -5.23 -2.36
CA GLN A 75 15.47 -4.47 -1.98
C GLN A 75 14.17 -5.16 -2.46
N CYS A 76 14.21 -5.94 -3.54
CA CYS A 76 13.04 -6.70 -3.99
C CYS A 76 12.55 -7.73 -2.97
N LYS A 77 13.37 -8.15 -2.00
CA LYS A 77 12.94 -9.03 -0.88
C LYS A 77 11.88 -8.36 0.01
N TYR A 78 11.88 -7.03 0.05
CA TYR A 78 10.99 -6.21 0.87
C TYR A 78 9.89 -5.55 0.04
N CYS A 79 9.74 -5.90 -1.24
CA CYS A 79 8.69 -5.35 -2.09
C CYS A 79 7.32 -5.88 -1.65
N ASP A 80 6.52 -5.01 -1.04
CA ASP A 80 5.17 -5.34 -0.56
C ASP A 80 4.24 -5.85 -1.66
N ILE A 81 4.31 -5.30 -2.88
CA ILE A 81 3.51 -5.75 -4.01
C ILE A 81 3.86 -7.20 -4.36
N ARG A 82 5.15 -7.48 -4.58
CA ARG A 82 5.65 -8.82 -4.89
C ARG A 82 5.31 -9.82 -3.79
N ASN A 83 5.51 -9.44 -2.53
CA ASN A 83 5.22 -10.30 -1.39
C ASN A 83 3.71 -10.54 -1.25
N SER A 84 2.88 -9.55 -1.59
CA SER A 84 1.42 -9.71 -1.57
C SER A 84 0.92 -10.65 -2.67
N VAL A 85 1.42 -10.50 -3.90
CA VAL A 85 1.13 -11.42 -5.01
C VAL A 85 1.54 -12.85 -4.66
N LYS A 86 2.76 -13.06 -4.14
CA LYS A 86 3.23 -14.39 -3.71
C LYS A 86 2.39 -15.00 -2.59
N ALA A 87 2.04 -14.21 -1.58
CA ALA A 87 1.17 -14.66 -0.50
C ALA A 87 -0.21 -15.06 -1.05
N THR A 88 -0.72 -14.33 -2.04
CA THR A 88 -2.00 -14.62 -2.69
C THR A 88 -1.97 -15.85 -3.58
N LEU A 89 -0.89 -16.08 -4.32
CA LEU A 89 -0.66 -17.36 -5.04
C LEU A 89 -0.64 -18.56 -4.08
N SER A 90 -0.29 -18.34 -2.81
CA SER A 90 -0.36 -19.37 -1.75
C SER A 90 -1.77 -19.51 -1.13
N GLY A 91 -2.80 -18.88 -1.71
CA GLY A 91 -4.20 -18.97 -1.29
C GLY A 91 -4.72 -17.84 -0.40
N ASN A 92 -3.92 -16.80 -0.12
CA ASN A 92 -4.36 -15.68 0.71
C ASN A 92 -5.07 -14.59 -0.10
N THR A 93 -5.91 -13.79 0.55
CA THR A 93 -6.39 -12.51 -0.01
C THR A 93 -5.82 -11.37 0.83
N ILE A 94 -5.28 -10.36 0.17
CA ILE A 94 -4.79 -9.14 0.82
C ILE A 94 -5.69 -8.00 0.36
N ASN A 95 -6.25 -7.27 1.31
CA ASN A 95 -7.21 -6.21 1.04
C ASN A 95 -6.64 -4.85 1.47
N ARG A 96 -6.61 -3.89 0.54
CA ARG A 96 -6.26 -2.48 0.76
C ARG A 96 -5.01 -2.27 1.62
N LYS A 97 -3.97 -3.04 1.37
CA LYS A 97 -2.67 -2.86 2.02
C LYS A 97 -2.02 -1.58 1.51
N ARG A 98 -1.62 -0.69 2.41
CA ARG A 98 -0.83 0.50 2.06
C ARG A 98 0.59 0.10 1.69
N THR A 99 1.10 0.64 0.60
CA THR A 99 2.46 0.45 0.16
C THR A 99 3.01 1.70 -0.54
N ARG A 100 4.30 1.65 -0.83
CA ARG A 100 5.11 2.71 -1.41
C ARG A 100 5.93 2.10 -2.52
N MET A 101 5.97 2.77 -3.67
CA MET A 101 6.74 2.35 -4.83
C MET A 101 7.61 3.49 -5.32
N ASP A 102 8.90 3.22 -5.50
CA ASP A 102 9.85 4.16 -6.07
C ASP A 102 9.92 3.92 -7.58
N LEU A 103 9.43 4.87 -8.38
CA LEU A 103 9.41 4.84 -9.85
C LEU A 103 10.51 5.72 -10.41
N LEU A 104 11.15 5.30 -11.50
CA LEU A 104 12.13 6.11 -12.23
C LEU A 104 11.43 6.80 -13.41
N LYS A 105 11.20 8.11 -13.32
CA LYS A 105 10.58 8.90 -14.39
C LYS A 105 11.55 9.98 -14.86
N ASN A 106 11.89 9.97 -16.15
CA ASN A 106 12.80 10.95 -16.77
C ASN A 106 14.16 11.11 -16.03
N GLY A 107 14.65 10.03 -15.41
CA GLY A 107 15.88 10.03 -14.63
C GLY A 107 15.74 10.50 -13.17
N GLU A 108 14.54 10.89 -12.74
CA GLU A 108 14.23 11.26 -11.36
C GLU A 108 13.43 10.14 -10.66
N ILE A 109 13.69 9.97 -9.37
CA ILE A 109 12.94 9.01 -8.54
C ILE A 109 11.69 9.70 -8.02
N THR A 110 10.52 9.19 -8.40
CA THR A 110 9.22 9.62 -7.88
C THR A 110 8.68 8.56 -6.93
N GLU A 111 8.30 8.98 -5.74
CA GLU A 111 7.63 8.13 -4.75
C GLU A 111 6.13 8.14 -5.00
N VAL A 112 5.52 6.96 -5.09
CA VAL A 112 4.07 6.79 -5.27
C VAL A 112 3.50 5.96 -4.13
N PHE A 113 2.38 6.42 -3.58
CA PHE A 113 1.66 5.77 -2.49
C PHE A 113 0.46 5.01 -3.03
N LEU A 114 0.44 3.69 -2.81
CA LEU A 114 -0.58 2.80 -3.37
C LEU A 114 -1.33 2.03 -2.29
N LEU A 115 -2.65 1.91 -2.44
CA LEU A 115 -3.45 0.89 -1.79
C LEU A 115 -3.54 -0.29 -2.74
N ILE A 116 -3.06 -1.45 -2.29
CA ILE A 116 -3.06 -2.67 -3.10
C ILE A 116 -4.00 -3.71 -2.53
N THR A 117 -4.73 -4.38 -3.42
CA THR A 117 -5.54 -5.55 -3.11
C THR A 117 -5.12 -6.68 -4.04
N THR A 118 -4.86 -7.87 -3.49
CA THR A 118 -4.56 -9.08 -4.26
C THR A 118 -5.56 -10.17 -3.87
N ALA A 119 -6.26 -10.73 -4.86
CA ALA A 119 -7.16 -11.85 -4.65
C ALA A 119 -6.85 -12.98 -5.65
N PRO A 120 -6.88 -14.25 -5.21
CA PRO A 120 -6.63 -15.37 -6.09
C PRO A 120 -7.91 -15.72 -6.86
N PHE A 121 -7.76 -16.18 -8.10
CA PHE A 121 -8.85 -16.78 -8.85
C PHE A 121 -8.33 -17.91 -9.74
N LYS A 122 -9.22 -18.86 -10.06
CA LYS A 122 -8.90 -19.98 -10.95
C LYS A 122 -9.59 -19.81 -12.29
N TYR A 123 -8.88 -20.11 -13.37
CA TYR A 123 -9.46 -20.15 -14.70
C TYR A 123 -8.81 -21.29 -15.49
N ASN A 124 -9.63 -22.16 -16.10
CA ASN A 124 -9.17 -23.34 -16.85
C ASN A 124 -8.21 -24.28 -16.10
N GLY A 125 -8.20 -24.25 -14.76
CA GLY A 125 -7.32 -25.08 -13.94
C GLY A 125 -6.07 -24.37 -13.43
N ASP A 126 -5.74 -23.22 -14.02
CA ASP A 126 -4.57 -22.42 -13.66
C ASP A 126 -4.92 -21.38 -12.58
N ASP A 127 -3.92 -21.05 -11.76
CA ASP A 127 -4.02 -20.08 -10.67
C ASP A 127 -3.58 -18.69 -11.14
N PHE A 128 -4.40 -17.68 -10.84
CA PHE A 128 -4.15 -16.29 -11.18
C PHE A 128 -4.36 -15.39 -9.98
N VAL A 129 -3.78 -14.20 -10.05
CA VAL A 129 -3.98 -13.12 -9.08
C VAL A 129 -4.57 -11.92 -9.80
N ILE A 130 -5.67 -11.39 -9.28
CA ILE A 130 -6.10 -10.03 -9.59
C ILE A 130 -5.38 -9.08 -8.63
N LEU A 131 -4.55 -8.20 -9.17
CA LEU A 131 -3.92 -7.10 -8.46
C LEU A 131 -4.68 -5.82 -8.78
N ILE A 132 -5.24 -5.19 -7.77
CA ILE A 132 -5.85 -3.87 -7.87
C ILE A 132 -4.92 -2.89 -7.17
N MET A 133 -4.56 -1.81 -7.85
CA MET A 133 -3.80 -0.70 -7.30
C MET A 133 -4.63 0.58 -7.40
N GLU A 134 -4.72 1.29 -6.28
CA GLU A 134 -5.36 2.59 -6.18
C GLU A 134 -4.30 3.57 -5.69
N ASP A 135 -4.06 4.63 -6.45
CA ASP A 135 -3.30 5.77 -5.93
C ASP A 135 -4.09 6.41 -4.80
N PHE A 136 -3.44 6.70 -3.69
CA PHE A 136 -4.06 7.39 -2.56
C PHE A 136 -3.40 8.74 -2.23
N GLU A 137 -2.81 9.42 -3.22
CA GLU A 137 -2.30 10.80 -3.13
C GLU A 137 -3.21 11.72 -2.27
N GLU A 138 -4.53 11.57 -2.35
CA GLU A 138 -5.52 12.35 -1.58
C GLU A 138 -5.70 11.96 -0.09
N ILE A 139 -5.46 10.71 0.34
CA ILE A 139 -5.68 10.31 1.74
C ILE A 139 -4.55 10.80 2.65
N ALA A 140 -3.37 11.09 2.10
CA ALA A 140 -2.29 11.75 2.82
C ALA A 140 -2.57 13.25 3.05
N GLU A 141 -3.35 13.89 2.17
CA GLU A 141 -3.63 15.33 2.22
C GLU A 141 -4.78 15.69 3.17
N ILE A 142 -5.82 14.85 3.31
CA ILE A 142 -7.04 15.20 4.07
C ILE A 142 -6.84 15.31 5.60
N ASN A 143 -5.68 14.96 6.17
CA ASN A 143 -5.40 15.20 7.60
C ASN A 143 -3.94 15.54 7.90
N LYS A 144 -3.35 16.55 7.23
CA LYS A 144 -2.03 17.08 7.63
C LYS A 144 -1.99 17.62 9.07
N LEU A 145 -3.16 17.90 9.66
CA LEU A 145 -3.29 18.37 11.03
C LEU A 145 -4.34 17.54 11.75
N ILE A 146 -3.91 16.81 12.78
CA ILE A 146 -4.84 16.24 13.76
C ILE A 146 -5.26 17.40 14.68
N PRO A 147 -6.53 17.82 14.67
CA PRO A 147 -6.98 18.90 15.53
C PRO A 147 -6.92 18.43 16.98
N ILE A 148 -5.93 18.91 17.73
CA ILE A 148 -5.79 18.60 19.16
C ILE A 148 -6.10 19.82 20.01
N CYS A 149 -6.57 19.58 21.24
CA CYS A 149 -6.60 20.65 22.24
C CYS A 149 -5.17 21.06 22.62
N SER A 150 -4.79 22.32 22.42
CA SER A 150 -3.44 22.80 22.80
C SER A 150 -3.12 22.61 24.29
N ARG A 151 -4.16 22.57 25.15
CA ARG A 151 -4.03 22.39 26.60
C ARG A 151 -3.92 20.92 27.02
N CYS A 152 -4.89 20.09 26.66
CA CYS A 152 -4.97 18.70 27.14
C CYS A 152 -4.59 17.63 26.10
N LYS A 153 -4.23 18.03 24.88
CA LYS A 153 -3.72 17.18 23.79
C LYS A 153 -4.66 16.07 23.31
N VAL A 154 -5.93 16.09 23.73
CA VAL A 154 -6.98 15.21 23.19
C VAL A 154 -7.32 15.59 21.75
N ILE A 155 -7.72 14.61 20.96
CA ILE A 155 -8.08 14.77 19.55
C ILE A 155 -9.55 15.19 19.44
N ARG A 156 -9.82 16.18 18.58
CA ARG A 156 -11.13 16.79 18.34
C ARG A 156 -11.70 16.31 16.99
N ASN A 157 -12.32 15.14 16.96
CA ASN A 157 -12.92 14.60 15.73
C ASN A 157 -14.40 14.98 15.60
N GLY A 158 -14.67 16.24 15.23
CA GLY A 158 -16.03 16.72 14.89
C GLY A 158 -17.12 16.24 15.87
N ASP A 159 -18.19 15.63 15.33
CA ASP A 159 -19.36 15.14 16.07
C ASP A 159 -19.13 13.83 16.84
N GLN A 160 -17.89 13.32 16.94
CA GLN A 160 -17.57 12.11 17.70
C GLN A 160 -16.61 12.38 18.88
N ALA A 161 -16.69 11.48 19.86
CA ALA A 161 -16.13 11.56 21.21
C ALA A 161 -14.65 12.02 21.28
N LEU A 162 -14.36 12.82 22.30
CA LEU A 162 -12.98 13.18 22.70
C LEU A 162 -12.20 11.90 23.03
N GLN A 163 -11.09 11.69 22.32
CA GLN A 163 -10.25 10.51 22.51
C GLN A 163 -8.79 10.89 22.72
N LYS A 164 -8.07 10.04 23.47
CA LYS A 164 -6.61 10.20 23.67
C LYS A 164 -5.86 9.84 22.38
N LEU A 165 -4.69 10.44 22.20
CA LEU A 165 -3.81 10.18 21.05
C LEU A 165 -3.55 8.67 20.82
N GLU A 166 -3.21 7.95 21.88
CA GLU A 166 -2.94 6.52 21.81
C GLU A 166 -4.14 5.72 21.29
N GLN A 167 -5.34 6.03 21.78
CA GLN A 167 -6.57 5.34 21.37
C GLN A 167 -6.90 5.60 19.90
N TYR A 168 -6.74 6.84 19.45
CA TYR A 168 -6.94 7.20 18.06
C TYR A 168 -5.97 6.47 17.14
N PHE A 169 -4.67 6.49 17.42
CA PHE A 169 -3.68 5.84 16.57
C PHE A 169 -3.75 4.31 16.62
N ASN A 170 -4.18 3.74 17.74
CA ASN A 170 -4.47 2.31 17.83
C ASN A 170 -5.67 1.94 16.96
N LYS A 171 -6.76 2.71 17.00
CA LYS A 171 -7.97 2.47 16.22
C LYS A 171 -7.76 2.70 14.72
N GLU A 172 -7.18 3.83 14.34
CA GLU A 172 -7.03 4.23 12.94
C GLU A 172 -5.88 3.50 12.24
N TRP A 173 -4.77 3.24 12.96
CA TRP A 173 -3.53 2.73 12.38
C TRP A 173 -2.96 1.48 13.06
N GLY A 174 -3.65 0.87 14.02
CA GLY A 174 -3.22 -0.38 14.66
C GLY A 174 -1.94 -0.25 15.51
N MET A 175 -1.50 0.96 15.85
CA MET A 175 -0.25 1.18 16.56
C MET A 175 -0.40 1.07 18.08
N GLY A 176 0.64 0.55 18.75
CA GLY A 176 0.76 0.50 20.21
C GLY A 176 1.92 1.36 20.71
N PHE A 177 1.76 1.99 21.88
CA PHE A 177 2.78 2.86 22.48
C PHE A 177 3.43 2.18 23.69
N SER A 178 4.75 2.05 23.68
CA SER A 178 5.52 1.69 24.87
C SER A 178 5.69 2.94 25.74
N HIS A 179 5.17 2.91 26.97
CA HIS A 179 5.17 4.06 27.88
C HIS A 179 6.50 4.20 28.65
N GLY A 180 7.62 4.26 27.93
CA GLY A 180 8.96 4.44 28.50
C GLY A 180 9.33 5.91 28.70
N LEU A 181 10.12 6.20 29.73
CA LEU A 181 10.79 7.50 29.88
C LEU A 181 12.13 7.46 29.13
N CYS A 182 12.44 8.51 28.37
CA CYS A 182 13.81 8.71 27.88
C CYS A 182 14.76 9.08 29.04
N PRO A 183 16.07 8.93 28.88
CA PRO A 183 17.05 9.25 29.92
C PRO A 183 16.89 10.66 30.50
N ASP A 184 16.69 11.66 29.65
CA ASP A 184 16.54 13.07 30.08
C ASP A 184 15.30 13.30 30.93
N CYS A 185 14.18 12.66 30.57
CA CYS A 185 12.94 12.75 31.33
C CYS A 185 13.06 12.00 32.66
N LEU A 186 13.73 10.85 32.66
CA LEU A 186 13.99 10.09 33.88
C LEU A 186 14.82 10.92 34.88
N GLU A 187 15.88 11.57 34.40
CA GLU A 187 16.74 12.43 35.23
C GLU A 187 15.96 13.62 35.83
N LYS A 188 15.14 14.30 35.02
CA LYS A 188 14.27 15.39 35.49
C LYS A 188 13.27 14.94 36.56
N GLU A 189 12.68 13.76 36.42
CA GLU A 189 11.77 13.23 37.46
C GLU A 189 12.53 12.85 38.73
N LEU A 190 13.73 12.28 38.62
CA LEU A 190 14.59 12.00 39.77
C LEU A 190 14.99 13.28 40.51
N ASP A 191 15.28 14.35 39.79
CA ASP A 191 15.64 15.63 40.39
C ASP A 191 14.46 16.28 41.13
N LYS A 192 13.25 16.23 40.59
CA LYS A 192 12.04 16.67 41.32
C LYS A 192 11.82 15.89 42.61
N ILE A 193 12.05 14.57 42.58
CA ILE A 193 11.95 13.71 43.77
C ILE A 193 13.02 14.10 44.80
N ARG A 194 14.26 14.38 44.36
CA ARG A 194 15.35 14.85 45.23
C ARG A 194 15.04 16.21 45.86
N GLU A 195 14.42 17.13 45.12
CA GLU A 195 14.00 18.44 45.62
C GLU A 195 12.83 18.35 46.61
N HIS A 196 11.84 17.48 46.35
CA HIS A 196 10.74 17.24 47.29
C HIS A 196 11.23 16.58 48.59
N LYS A 197 12.22 15.68 48.52
CA LYS A 197 12.85 15.09 49.72
C LYS A 197 13.71 16.07 50.54
N LYS A 198 14.02 17.25 50.00
CA LYS A 198 14.77 18.31 50.68
C LYS A 198 13.88 19.39 51.32
N LYS A 199 12.56 19.36 51.11
CA LYS A 199 11.61 20.19 51.88
C LYS A 199 11.36 19.53 53.24
N PRO A 200 11.58 20.24 54.37
CA PRO A 200 11.28 19.72 55.71
C PRO A 200 9.77 19.50 55.92
#